data_AF-A0A352SNC8-F1
#
_entry.id   AF-A0A352SNC8-F1
#
_cell.length_a   1.000
_cell.length_b   1.000
_cell.length_c   1.000
_cell.angle_alpha   90.00
_cell.angle_beta   90.00
_cell.angle_gamma   90.00
#
_symmetry.space_group_name_H-M   'P 1'
#
loop_
_entity.id
_entity.type
_entity.pdbx_description
1 polymer ?
#
loop_
_entity_poly.entity_id
_entity_poly.type
_entity_poly.pdbx_seq_one_letter_code
_entity_poly.pdbx_strand_id
1 'polypeptide(L)'
;MTDRYNSGIPGREISGPIRHYNLAWHLVRVFLPLMTRLRARKGKEDAQRLDERFGLYHHRPDLPENPLWLHAVSVGESMAALALIRALAKAGDRGPYLVTTNTVTAAERIRTASRSISDAEVTHLYQPLDHPQFVDRFLAAT
;
A
#
# COMPACT_ATOMS: atom_id res chain seq x y z
N MET A 1 12.32 7.72 24.78
CA MET A 1 12.40 8.00 23.33
C MET A 1 11.14 7.46 22.66
N THR A 2 9.98 8.00 23.06
CA THR A 2 8.62 7.57 22.71
C THR A 2 7.77 8.83 22.67
N ASP A 3 8.07 9.74 21.75
CA ASP A 3 7.35 11.01 21.65
C ASP A 3 7.42 11.59 20.23
N ARG A 4 7.11 10.76 19.23
CA ARG A 4 6.92 11.20 17.83
C ARG A 4 5.57 10.75 17.27
N TYR A 5 4.59 10.59 18.16
CA TYR A 5 3.19 10.31 17.82
C TYR A 5 2.28 11.51 18.15
N ASN A 6 2.90 12.69 18.35
CA ASN A 6 2.21 13.96 18.35
C ASN A 6 2.25 14.45 16.90
N SER A 7 1.28 13.98 16.11
CA SER A 7 1.08 14.33 14.71
C SER A 7 0.93 15.86 14.57
N GLY A 8 1.55 16.43 13.54
CA GLY A 8 1.49 17.85 13.21
C GLY A 8 0.12 18.36 12.74
N ILE A 9 -0.97 17.79 13.27
CA ILE A 9 -2.34 18.27 13.08
C ILE A 9 -2.81 18.79 14.44
N PRO A 10 -2.86 20.13 14.66
CA PRO A 10 -3.28 20.69 15.94
C PRO A 10 -4.72 20.27 16.26
N GLY A 11 -4.92 19.62 17.41
CA GLY A 11 -6.26 19.40 18.01
C GLY A 11 -6.82 17.97 18.02
N ARG A 12 -6.07 16.92 17.64
CA ARG A 12 -6.53 15.52 17.82
C ARG A 12 -5.85 14.85 19.01
N GLU A 13 -6.45 14.94 20.19
CA GLU A 13 -6.13 14.01 21.27
C GLU A 13 -6.49 12.58 20.84
N ILE A 14 -5.50 11.71 20.78
CA ILE A 14 -5.71 10.32 20.38
C ILE A 14 -6.39 9.59 21.54
N SER A 15 -7.67 9.30 21.37
CA SER A 15 -8.49 8.62 22.37
C SER A 15 -7.82 7.36 22.95
N GLY A 16 -7.99 7.14 24.26
CA GLY A 16 -7.47 5.98 25.00
C GLY A 16 -7.53 4.61 24.29
N PRO A 17 -8.62 4.21 23.61
CA PRO A 17 -8.68 2.92 22.90
C PRO A 17 -7.65 2.74 21.78
N ILE A 18 -7.29 3.80 21.05
CA ILE A 18 -6.30 3.73 19.96
C ILE A 18 -4.89 3.45 20.50
N ARG A 19 -4.58 3.92 21.72
CA ARG A 19 -3.28 3.65 22.37
C ARG A 19 -3.08 2.17 22.67
N HIS A 20 -4.13 1.49 23.13
CA HIS A 20 -4.07 0.05 23.45
C HIS A 20 -3.94 -0.79 22.19
N TYR A 21 -4.71 -0.45 21.15
CA TYR A 21 -4.57 -1.06 19.81
C TYR A 21 -3.13 -0.91 19.28
N ASN A 22 -2.56 0.30 19.36
CA ASN A 22 -1.17 0.53 18.94
C ASN A 22 -0.18 -0.29 19.76
N LEU A 23 -0.32 -0.36 21.08
CA LEU A 23 0.57 -1.16 21.93
C LEU A 23 0.52 -2.65 21.57
N ALA A 24 -0.68 -3.20 21.35
CA ALA A 24 -0.84 -4.58 20.90
C ALA A 24 -0.13 -4.83 19.55
N TRP A 25 -0.26 -3.91 18.60
CA TRP A 25 0.45 -3.99 17.32
C TRP A 25 1.97 -3.96 17.44
N HIS A 26 2.53 -3.18 18.37
CA HIS A 26 3.97 -3.14 18.60
C HIS A 26 4.50 -4.48 19.12
N LEU A 27 3.74 -5.17 19.96
CA LEU A 27 4.08 -6.52 20.44
C LEU A 27 4.00 -7.55 19.30
N VAL A 28 2.95 -7.48 18.48
CA VAL A 28 2.77 -8.36 17.32
C VAL A 28 3.86 -8.16 16.27
N ARG A 29 4.46 -6.96 16.17
CA ARG A 29 5.49 -6.60 15.19
C ARG A 29 6.62 -7.62 15.10
N VAL A 30 7.05 -8.17 16.23
CA VAL A 30 8.15 -9.17 16.29
C VAL A 30 7.81 -10.44 15.51
N PHE A 31 6.53 -10.80 15.43
CA PHE A 31 6.05 -11.99 14.74
C PHE A 31 5.70 -11.75 13.26
N LEU A 32 5.54 -10.49 12.83
CA LEU A 32 5.12 -10.16 11.47
C LEU A 32 6.09 -10.67 10.38
N PRO A 33 7.42 -10.53 10.49
CA PRO A 33 8.35 -11.06 9.49
C PRO A 33 8.27 -12.57 9.33
N LEU A 34 8.09 -13.31 10.44
CA LEU A 34 7.92 -14.75 10.39
C LEU A 34 6.61 -15.12 9.71
N MET A 35 5.51 -14.47 10.10
CA MET A 35 4.19 -14.71 9.52
C MET A 35 4.16 -14.44 8.01
N THR A 36 4.69 -13.30 7.55
CA THR A 36 4.70 -12.96 6.11
C THR A 36 5.58 -13.91 5.32
N ARG A 37 6.74 -14.33 5.84
CA ARG A 37 7.60 -15.36 5.21
C ARG A 37 6.89 -16.70 5.11
N LEU A 38 6.17 -17.13 6.14
CA LEU A 38 5.37 -18.37 6.10
C LEU A 38 4.23 -18.27 5.08
N ARG A 39 3.58 -17.12 4.96
CA ARG A 39 2.54 -16.88 3.95
C ARG A 39 3.12 -16.83 2.54
N ALA A 40 4.29 -16.25 2.34
CA ALA A 40 5.02 -16.27 1.07
C ALA A 40 5.35 -17.70 0.63
N ARG A 41 5.83 -18.55 1.54
CA ARG A 41 6.05 -19.98 1.27
C ARG A 41 4.78 -20.73 0.85
N LYS A 42 3.61 -20.25 1.28
CA LYS A 42 2.29 -20.78 0.88
C LYS A 42 1.71 -20.11 -0.37
N GLY A 43 2.47 -19.26 -1.06
CA GLY A 43 2.01 -18.51 -2.24
C GLY A 43 0.98 -17.41 -1.95
N LYS A 44 0.79 -17.04 -0.68
CA LYS A 44 -0.18 -16.02 -0.25
C LYS A 44 0.41 -14.61 -0.16
N GLU A 45 1.72 -14.48 -0.33
CA GLU A 45 2.45 -13.21 -0.44
C GLU A 45 3.49 -13.33 -1.55
N ASP A 46 3.91 -12.19 -2.08
CA ASP A 46 5.02 -12.12 -3.03
C ASP A 46 6.35 -12.04 -2.25
N ALA A 47 7.14 -13.11 -2.31
CA ALA A 47 8.40 -13.22 -1.57
C ALA A 47 9.41 -12.12 -1.92
N GLN A 48 9.36 -11.59 -3.15
CA GLN A 48 10.28 -10.55 -3.63
C GLN A 48 9.86 -9.14 -3.19
N ARG A 49 8.61 -8.98 -2.74
CA ARG A 49 7.99 -7.68 -2.43
C ARG A 49 7.46 -7.62 -0.99
N LEU A 50 7.98 -8.47 -0.11
CA LEU A 50 7.60 -8.48 1.31
C LEU A 50 7.89 -7.15 2.00
N ASP A 51 8.93 -6.44 1.57
CA ASP A 51 9.33 -5.15 2.15
C ASP A 51 8.22 -4.09 2.05
N GLU A 52 7.40 -4.15 0.99
CA GLU A 52 6.23 -3.26 0.82
C GLU A 52 5.22 -3.43 1.96
N ARG A 53 5.09 -4.64 2.53
CA ARG A 53 4.22 -4.91 3.69
C ARG A 53 4.69 -4.20 4.95
N PHE A 54 5.96 -3.84 5.02
CA PHE A 54 6.59 -3.17 6.16
C PHE A 54 6.80 -1.67 5.91
N GLY A 55 6.23 -1.14 4.82
CA GLY A 55 6.42 0.24 4.40
C GLY A 55 7.86 0.53 3.98
N LEU A 56 8.60 -0.47 3.48
CA LEU A 56 9.98 -0.32 3.05
C LEU A 56 10.03 -0.33 1.52
N TYR A 57 10.34 0.82 0.93
CA TYR A 57 10.30 1.02 -0.53
C TYR A 57 11.66 1.38 -1.15
N HIS A 58 12.77 1.09 -0.45
CA HIS A 58 14.12 1.41 -0.94
C HIS A 58 14.46 0.79 -2.32
N HIS A 59 13.77 -0.28 -2.69
CA HIS A 59 13.95 -0.98 -3.98
C HIS A 59 12.90 -0.57 -5.04
N ARG A 60 12.11 0.47 -4.78
CA ARG A 60 11.07 0.99 -5.67
C ARG A 60 11.48 2.37 -6.20
N PRO A 61 12.20 2.45 -7.33
CA PRO A 61 12.55 3.73 -7.95
C PRO A 61 11.36 4.38 -8.68
N ASP A 62 10.27 3.63 -8.84
CA ASP A 62 9.05 3.98 -9.59
C ASP A 62 7.92 4.53 -8.69
N LEU A 63 8.26 5.05 -7.51
CA LEU A 63 7.26 5.64 -6.62
C LEU A 63 6.76 6.97 -7.21
N PRO A 64 5.44 7.11 -7.43
CA PRO A 64 4.89 8.34 -7.95
C PRO A 64 4.86 9.43 -6.87
N GLU A 65 5.04 10.69 -7.28
CA GLU A 65 4.85 11.84 -6.40
C GLU A 65 3.39 12.33 -6.47
N ASN A 66 2.73 12.48 -5.31
CA ASN A 66 1.35 12.97 -5.20
C ASN A 66 0.34 12.24 -6.12
N PRO A 67 0.30 10.90 -6.12
CA PRO A 67 -0.55 10.14 -7.04
C PRO A 67 -2.03 10.28 -6.70
N LEU A 68 -2.88 10.08 -7.71
CA LEU A 68 -4.25 9.64 -7.43
C LEU A 68 -4.21 8.20 -6.91
N TRP A 69 -4.39 8.04 -5.60
CA TRP A 69 -4.32 6.75 -4.93
C TRP A 69 -5.66 6.01 -4.93
N LEU A 70 -5.66 4.81 -5.53
CA LEU A 70 -6.78 3.89 -5.60
C LEU A 70 -6.45 2.62 -4.80
N HIS A 71 -7.25 2.32 -3.78
CA HIS A 71 -7.13 1.08 -3.01
C HIS A 71 -8.21 0.08 -3.44
N ALA A 72 -7.79 -1.14 -3.77
CA ALA A 72 -8.69 -2.23 -4.16
C ALA A 72 -8.48 -3.46 -3.26
N VAL A 73 -9.52 -3.85 -2.53
CA VAL A 73 -9.50 -5.00 -1.62
C VAL A 73 -9.87 -6.31 -2.34
N SER A 74 -10.43 -6.22 -3.55
CA SER A 74 -10.81 -7.38 -4.36
C SER A 74 -10.28 -7.33 -5.80
N VAL A 75 -10.32 -8.47 -6.50
CA VAL A 75 -9.97 -8.54 -7.93
C VAL A 75 -10.94 -7.70 -8.77
N GLY A 76 -12.23 -7.70 -8.45
CA GLY A 76 -13.24 -6.92 -9.16
C GLY A 76 -12.98 -5.41 -9.04
N GLU A 77 -12.71 -4.94 -7.82
CA GLU A 77 -12.34 -3.53 -7.57
C GLU A 77 -11.02 -3.15 -8.25
N SER A 78 -10.06 -4.06 -8.30
CA SER A 78 -8.79 -3.82 -8.99
C SER A 78 -9.00 -3.56 -10.49
N MET A 79 -9.91 -4.33 -11.11
CA MET A 79 -10.28 -4.13 -12.51
C MET A 79 -11.09 -2.85 -12.71
N ALA A 80 -11.97 -2.51 -11.77
CA ALA A 80 -12.71 -1.24 -11.79
C ALA A 80 -11.77 -0.02 -11.68
N ALA A 81 -10.76 -0.07 -10.80
CA ALA A 81 -9.75 0.97 -10.66
C ALA A 81 -8.98 1.18 -11.97
N LEU A 82 -8.57 0.11 -12.65
CA LEU A 82 -7.90 0.21 -13.95
C LEU A 82 -8.82 0.73 -15.06
N ALA A 83 -10.10 0.38 -15.04
CA ALA A 83 -11.08 0.91 -15.99
C ALA A 83 -11.26 2.42 -15.80
N LEU A 84 -11.31 2.89 -14.55
CA LEU A 84 -11.33 4.31 -14.22
C LEU A 84 -10.06 5.02 -14.71
N ILE A 85 -8.87 4.51 -14.39
CA ILE A 85 -7.59 5.06 -14.87
C ILE A 85 -7.58 5.19 -16.39
N ARG A 86 -8.06 4.16 -17.11
CA ARG A 86 -8.14 4.18 -18.57
C ARG A 86 -9.09 5.28 -19.07
N ALA A 87 -10.21 5.49 -18.39
CA ALA A 87 -11.16 6.55 -18.76
C ALA A 87 -10.55 7.94 -18.51
N LEU A 88 -9.86 8.14 -17.40
CA LEU A 88 -9.16 9.39 -17.08
C LEU A 88 -8.04 9.70 -18.08
N ALA A 89 -7.22 8.70 -18.43
CA ALA A 89 -6.18 8.82 -19.45
C ALA A 89 -6.74 9.27 -20.80
N LYS A 90 -7.89 8.72 -21.22
CA LYS A 90 -8.60 9.14 -22.43
C LYS A 90 -9.16 10.56 -22.35
N ALA A 91 -9.52 11.01 -21.15
CA ALA A 91 -9.98 12.38 -20.89
C ALA A 91 -8.82 13.39 -20.78
N GLY A 92 -7.56 12.94 -20.86
CA GLY A 92 -6.37 13.78 -20.85
C GLY A 92 -5.61 13.79 -19.53
N ASP A 93 -6.13 13.17 -18.47
CA ASP A 93 -5.42 13.01 -17.20
C ASP A 93 -4.56 11.73 -17.23
N ARG A 94 -3.24 11.89 -17.38
CA ARG A 94 -2.30 10.78 -17.58
C ARG A 94 -1.62 10.30 -16.30
N GLY A 95 -2.03 10.82 -15.13
CA GLY A 95 -1.49 10.42 -13.84
C GLY A 95 -0.47 11.42 -13.26
N PRO A 96 0.27 11.01 -12.22
CA PRO A 96 0.56 9.62 -11.84
C PRO A 96 -0.54 8.92 -11.02
N TYR A 97 -0.71 7.61 -11.24
CA TYR A 97 -1.69 6.78 -10.52
C TYR A 97 -1.00 5.75 -9.63
N LEU A 98 -1.47 5.62 -8.39
CA LEU A 98 -1.03 4.57 -7.47
C LEU A 98 -2.18 3.60 -7.20
N VAL A 99 -2.00 2.33 -7.53
CA VAL A 99 -2.97 1.28 -7.19
C VAL A 99 -2.40 0.37 -6.11
N THR A 100 -3.16 0.18 -5.03
CA THR A 100 -2.76 -0.75 -3.95
C THR A 100 -3.70 -1.93 -3.84
N THR A 101 -3.14 -3.12 -3.62
CA THR A 101 -3.91 -4.34 -3.35
C THR A 101 -3.31 -5.16 -2.22
N ASN A 102 -4.10 -6.10 -1.70
CA ASN A 102 -3.65 -6.98 -0.63
C ASN A 102 -3.36 -8.43 -1.08
N THR A 103 -3.74 -8.83 -2.30
CA THR A 103 -3.61 -10.23 -2.72
C THR A 103 -2.69 -10.38 -3.93
N VAL A 104 -1.93 -11.48 -3.96
CA VAL A 104 -1.05 -11.81 -5.09
C VAL A 104 -1.85 -11.95 -6.39
N THR A 105 -3.07 -12.49 -6.31
CA THR A 105 -3.95 -12.64 -7.47
C THR A 105 -4.36 -11.29 -8.05
N ALA A 106 -4.77 -10.33 -7.21
CA ALA A 106 -5.12 -8.99 -7.68
C ALA A 106 -3.90 -8.25 -8.27
N ALA A 107 -2.75 -8.36 -7.61
CA ALA A 107 -1.49 -7.77 -8.08
C ALA A 107 -1.09 -8.28 -9.48
N GLU A 108 -1.21 -9.59 -9.73
CA GLU A 108 -0.89 -10.16 -11.04
C GLU A 108 -1.87 -9.68 -12.13
N ARG A 109 -3.15 -9.56 -11.80
CA ARG A 109 -4.16 -9.01 -12.72
C ARG A 109 -3.86 -7.56 -13.05
N ILE A 110 -3.48 -6.74 -12.06
CA ILE A 110 -3.08 -5.35 -12.30
C ILE A 110 -1.84 -5.27 -13.17
N ARG A 111 -0.80 -6.03 -12.84
CA ARG A 111 0.44 -6.09 -13.63
C ARG A 111 0.18 -6.42 -15.09
N THR A 112 -0.71 -7.36 -15.37
CA THR A 112 -1.06 -7.74 -16.74
C THR A 112 -1.90 -6.68 -17.42
N ALA A 113 -2.96 -6.19 -16.77
CA ALA A 113 -3.94 -5.30 -17.39
C ALA A 113 -3.41 -3.86 -17.58
N SER A 114 -2.59 -3.36 -16.66
CA SER A 114 -1.98 -2.01 -16.73
C SER A 114 -1.07 -1.85 -17.95
N ARG A 115 -0.40 -2.91 -18.43
CA ARG A 115 0.43 -2.88 -19.65
C ARG A 115 -0.32 -2.44 -20.90
N SER A 116 -1.65 -2.61 -20.93
CA SER A 116 -2.49 -2.16 -22.05
C SER A 116 -2.89 -0.68 -21.98
N ILE A 117 -2.47 0.03 -20.93
CA ILE A 117 -2.72 1.45 -20.71
C ILE A 117 -1.41 2.19 -21.00
N SER A 118 -1.11 2.46 -22.27
CA SER A 118 0.15 3.09 -22.70
C SER A 118 0.25 4.57 -22.29
N ASP A 119 -0.89 5.23 -22.12
CA ASP A 119 -0.96 6.69 -22.00
C ASP A 119 -1.15 7.13 -20.54
N ALA A 120 -0.87 6.26 -19.57
CA ALA A 120 -0.94 6.58 -18.14
C ALA A 120 0.22 5.96 -17.37
N GLU A 121 0.73 6.69 -16.39
CA GLU A 121 1.70 6.17 -15.44
C GLU A 121 0.97 5.46 -14.29
N VAL A 122 1.07 4.12 -14.25
CA VAL A 122 0.39 3.30 -13.25
C VAL A 122 1.41 2.52 -12.43
N THR A 123 1.59 2.91 -11.18
CA THR A 123 2.40 2.20 -10.22
C THR A 123 1.52 1.30 -9.35
N HIS A 124 1.95 0.06 -9.11
CA HIS A 124 1.28 -0.85 -8.19
C HIS A 124 2.15 -1.15 -6.96
N LEU A 125 1.56 -1.04 -5.77
CA LEU A 125 2.16 -1.41 -4.48
C LEU A 125 1.26 -2.41 -3.74
N TYR A 126 1.86 -3.32 -2.98
CA TYR A 126 1.13 -4.03 -1.95
C TYR A 126 0.82 -3.07 -0.80
N GLN A 127 -0.41 -3.12 -0.29
CA GLN A 127 -0.79 -2.36 0.90
C GLN A 127 0.15 -2.71 2.06
N PRO A 128 0.68 -1.71 2.81
CA PRO A 128 1.40 -1.98 4.04
C PRO A 128 0.50 -2.70 5.04
N LEU A 129 1.08 -3.49 5.95
CA LEU A 129 0.32 -4.03 7.08
C LEU A 129 -0.20 -2.87 7.93
N ASP A 130 -1.33 -3.10 8.59
CA ASP A 130 -2.04 -2.13 9.44
C ASP A 130 -1.31 -1.90 10.77
N HIS A 131 -0.06 -1.47 10.67
CA HIS A 131 0.79 -1.09 11.79
C HIS A 131 1.15 0.38 11.58
N PRO A 132 0.97 1.26 12.60
CA PRO A 132 1.13 2.70 12.45
C PRO A 132 2.41 3.12 11.73
N GLN A 133 3.56 2.58 12.15
CA GLN A 133 4.85 2.90 11.54
C GLN A 133 4.97 2.51 10.06
N PHE A 134 4.27 1.48 9.61
CA PHE A 134 4.35 1.04 8.21
C PHE A 134 3.45 1.89 7.33
N VAL A 135 2.28 2.27 7.84
CA VAL A 135 1.38 3.23 7.20
C VAL A 135 2.04 4.60 7.11
N ASP A 136 2.66 5.09 8.19
CA ASP A 136 3.37 6.37 8.20
C ASP A 136 4.50 6.39 7.15
N ARG A 137 5.26 5.29 7.04
CA ARG A 137 6.30 5.17 6.01
C ARG A 137 5.75 5.14 4.59
N PHE A 138 4.62 4.46 4.38
CA PHE A 138 3.95 4.44 3.09
C PHE A 138 3.50 5.85 2.69
N LEU A 139 2.77 6.54 3.56
CA LEU A 139 2.30 7.90 3.32
C LEU A 139 3.43 8.92 3.16
N ALA A 140 4.60 8.67 3.78
CA ALA A 140 5.77 9.52 3.60
C ALA A 140 6.54 9.23 2.29
N ALA A 141 6.31 8.08 1.66
CA ALA A 141 7.04 7.63 0.48
C ALA A 141 6.25 7.76 -0.83
N THR A 142 4.94 8.03 -0.76
CA THR A 142 4.00 8.14 -1.88
C THR A 142 3.17 9.40 -1.77
#